data_AF-K0VQF9-F1
#
_entry.id   AF-K0VQF9-F1
#
_cell.length_a   1.000
_cell.length_b   1.000
_cell.length_c   1.000
_cell.angle_alpha   90.00
_cell.angle_beta   90.00
_cell.angle_gamma   90.00
#
_symmetry.space_group_name_H-M   'P 1'
#
loop_
_entity.id
_entity.type
_entity.pdbx_description
1 polymer ?
#
loop_
_entity_poly.entity_id
_entity_poly.type
_entity_poly.pdbx_seq_one_letter_code
_entity_poly.pdbx_strand_id
1 'polypeptide(L)'
;LKNGAHKVSRFVEKPALEKAEQMLADGGFYWNSGIFMFPVGELTAELQEYAPDVLKAASKAVSKATRDLDFTRLDADHFAKCPDISIDYAIMEKTSKAAVVPSPFRWSDMGSWDAVWKSGKRDDNGNVAAANTTVVNTRNSLVMTHGVHLAVQGMDDVAVIASEDAVYVGPLKDSQNVGQLVKMLASSSATAKFAETHPTSYRPWGGYTSILNGDRFQVKRIFVTPGKKLSLQKHHHRSEHWIVVKGTAEVTVGESVKMLRENESVYIPLGEVHRLANPGKILLELIEVQTGSYLGEDDIIRIVDEFGRT
;
A
#
# COMPACT_ATOMS: atom_id res chain seq x y z
N LEU A 1 -35.13 15.32 6.37
CA LEU A 1 -35.71 14.08 6.91
C LEU A 1 -35.90 14.26 8.42
N LYS A 2 -36.79 13.51 9.08
CA LYS A 2 -37.17 13.77 10.50
C LYS A 2 -36.07 13.42 11.53
N ASN A 3 -34.87 13.08 11.10
CA ASN A 3 -33.79 12.48 11.90
C ASN A 3 -32.42 13.19 11.74
N GLY A 4 -32.40 14.47 11.34
CA GLY A 4 -31.16 15.22 11.10
C GLY A 4 -30.47 14.92 9.76
N ALA A 5 -30.99 13.96 8.98
CA ALA A 5 -30.57 13.74 7.60
C ALA A 5 -31.31 14.67 6.63
N HIS A 6 -30.68 15.00 5.52
CA HIS A 6 -31.25 15.81 4.45
C HIS A 6 -31.37 14.98 3.17
N LYS A 7 -32.45 15.18 2.40
CA LYS A 7 -32.51 14.63 1.05
C LYS A 7 -31.50 15.38 0.19
N VAL A 8 -30.70 14.66 -0.58
CA VAL A 8 -29.73 15.28 -1.49
C VAL A 8 -30.48 15.73 -2.75
N SER A 9 -30.41 17.03 -3.05
CA SER A 9 -31.02 17.59 -4.27
C SER A 9 -30.16 17.37 -5.51
N ARG A 10 -28.84 17.44 -5.35
CA ARG A 10 -27.84 17.14 -6.38
C ARG A 10 -26.54 16.70 -5.72
N PHE A 11 -25.84 15.79 -6.38
CA PHE A 11 -24.47 15.40 -6.06
C PHE A 11 -23.58 15.89 -7.19
N VAL A 12 -22.39 16.42 -6.87
CA VAL A 12 -21.44 16.96 -7.85
C VAL A 12 -20.05 16.47 -7.48
N GLU A 13 -19.50 15.56 -8.27
CA GLU A 13 -18.16 15.00 -8.05
C GLU A 13 -17.11 15.90 -8.71
N LYS A 14 -16.15 16.37 -7.90
CA LYS A 14 -14.98 17.17 -8.35
C LYS A 14 -15.35 18.35 -9.27
N PRO A 15 -16.10 19.35 -8.77
CA PRO A 15 -16.44 20.55 -9.54
C PRO A 15 -15.19 21.35 -9.95
N ALA A 16 -15.27 22.07 -11.07
CA ALA A 16 -14.27 23.08 -11.41
C ALA A 16 -14.21 24.19 -10.35
N LEU A 17 -13.06 24.87 -10.23
CA LEU A 17 -12.79 25.86 -9.18
C LEU A 17 -13.91 26.91 -9.05
N GLU A 18 -14.30 27.56 -10.15
CA GLU A 18 -15.37 28.57 -10.16
C GLU A 18 -16.70 28.03 -9.61
N LYS A 19 -17.05 26.78 -9.97
CA LYS A 19 -18.26 26.12 -9.46
C LYS A 19 -18.13 25.76 -7.99
N ALA A 20 -16.95 25.34 -7.54
CA ALA A 20 -16.68 25.06 -6.13
C ALA A 20 -16.81 26.33 -5.26
N GLU A 21 -16.27 27.46 -5.73
CA GLU A 21 -16.40 28.76 -5.08
C GLU A 21 -17.86 29.21 -5.00
N GLN A 22 -18.61 29.04 -6.10
CA GLN A 22 -20.04 29.31 -6.11
C GLN A 22 -20.81 28.42 -5.12
N MET A 23 -20.51 27.12 -5.06
CA MET A 23 -21.13 26.19 -4.11
C MET A 23 -20.87 26.60 -2.65
N LEU A 24 -19.68 27.12 -2.34
CA LEU A 24 -19.36 27.63 -1.01
C LEU A 24 -20.13 28.92 -0.69
N ALA A 25 -20.24 29.84 -1.67
CA ALA A 25 -20.96 31.10 -1.51
C ALA A 25 -22.48 30.91 -1.36
N ASP A 26 -23.07 30.00 -2.15
CA ASP A 26 -24.50 29.69 -2.10
C ASP A 26 -24.89 29.00 -0.79
N GLY A 27 -23.96 28.28 -0.16
CA GLY A 27 -24.22 27.46 1.02
C GLY A 27 -25.16 26.28 0.73
N GLY A 28 -25.49 25.50 1.76
CA GLY A 28 -26.34 24.31 1.61
C GLY A 28 -25.68 23.13 0.91
N PHE A 29 -24.37 23.20 0.67
CA PHE A 29 -23.55 22.09 0.21
C PHE A 29 -22.71 21.51 1.34
N TYR A 30 -22.47 20.20 1.26
CA TYR A 30 -21.60 19.47 2.16
C TYR A 30 -20.53 18.78 1.33
N TRP A 31 -19.33 18.66 1.90
CA TRP A 31 -18.26 17.87 1.30
C TRP A 31 -18.61 16.39 1.45
N ASN A 32 -18.50 15.62 0.36
CA ASN A 32 -18.60 14.18 0.41
C ASN A 32 -17.36 13.61 1.13
N SER A 33 -17.56 12.88 2.22
CA SER A 33 -16.46 12.28 2.99
C SER A 33 -16.01 10.92 2.45
N GLY A 34 -16.64 10.41 1.38
CA GLY A 34 -16.42 9.06 0.86
C GLY A 34 -16.99 7.95 1.74
N ILE A 35 -17.78 8.29 2.76
CA ILE A 35 -18.41 7.32 3.67
C ILE A 35 -19.86 7.15 3.22
N PHE A 36 -20.22 5.92 2.85
CA PHE A 36 -21.57 5.58 2.41
C PHE A 36 -22.17 4.49 3.30
N MET A 37 -23.48 4.56 3.47
CA MET A 37 -24.26 3.52 4.14
C MET A 37 -25.56 3.32 3.37
N PHE A 38 -25.83 2.09 2.95
CA PHE A 38 -27.00 1.72 2.17
C PHE A 38 -27.41 0.27 2.45
N PRO A 39 -28.70 -0.08 2.29
CA PRO A 39 -29.11 -1.47 2.21
C PRO A 39 -28.50 -2.13 0.97
N VAL A 40 -28.04 -3.38 1.11
CA VAL A 40 -27.41 -4.13 0.00
C VAL A 40 -28.33 -4.22 -1.22
N GLY A 41 -29.62 -4.56 -1.00
CA GLY A 41 -30.59 -4.69 -2.09
C GLY A 41 -30.79 -3.39 -2.87
N GLU A 42 -30.76 -2.23 -2.18
CA GLU A 42 -30.91 -0.93 -2.83
C GLU A 42 -29.68 -0.58 -3.66
N LEU A 43 -28.48 -0.77 -3.12
CA LEU A 43 -27.24 -0.58 -3.89
C LEU A 43 -27.22 -1.49 -5.13
N THR A 44 -27.59 -2.76 -5.00
CA THR A 44 -27.62 -3.69 -6.13
C THR A 44 -28.62 -3.23 -7.20
N ALA A 45 -29.78 -2.72 -6.81
CA ALA A 45 -30.77 -2.17 -7.75
C ALA A 45 -30.23 -0.92 -8.47
N GLU A 46 -29.61 0.02 -7.74
CA GLU A 46 -29.01 1.23 -8.31
C GLU A 46 -27.83 0.90 -9.24
N LEU A 47 -26.99 -0.09 -8.89
CA LEU A 47 -25.94 -0.60 -9.77
C LEU A 47 -26.53 -1.22 -11.04
N GLN A 48 -27.62 -1.98 -10.93
CA GLN A 48 -28.27 -2.60 -12.08
C GLN A 48 -28.84 -1.54 -13.05
N GLU A 49 -29.30 -0.41 -12.54
CA GLU A 49 -29.83 0.71 -13.33
C GLU A 49 -28.71 1.57 -13.94
N TYR A 50 -27.75 2.02 -13.14
CA TYR A 50 -26.80 3.07 -13.53
C TYR A 50 -25.39 2.56 -13.91
N ALA A 51 -25.03 1.35 -13.50
CA ALA A 51 -23.72 0.74 -13.76
C ALA A 51 -23.78 -0.80 -13.93
N PRO A 52 -24.63 -1.32 -14.86
CA PRO A 52 -24.88 -2.76 -14.98
C PRO A 52 -23.64 -3.58 -15.31
N ASP A 53 -22.67 -3.00 -16.03
CA ASP A 53 -21.42 -3.67 -16.37
C ASP A 53 -20.51 -3.87 -15.15
N VAL A 54 -20.50 -2.92 -14.21
CA VAL A 54 -19.82 -3.06 -12.90
C VAL A 54 -20.44 -4.21 -12.13
N LEU A 55 -21.77 -4.23 -12.00
CA LEU A 55 -22.48 -5.29 -11.28
C LEU A 55 -22.22 -6.67 -11.89
N LYS A 56 -22.27 -6.77 -13.23
CA LYS A 56 -22.04 -8.02 -13.97
C LYS A 56 -20.61 -8.53 -13.79
N ALA A 57 -19.61 -7.67 -13.93
CA ALA A 57 -18.21 -8.04 -13.77
C ALA A 57 -17.91 -8.48 -12.34
N ALA A 58 -18.31 -7.65 -11.35
CA ALA A 58 -18.13 -7.94 -9.93
C ALA A 58 -18.83 -9.25 -9.51
N SER A 59 -20.09 -9.45 -9.92
CA SER A 59 -20.85 -10.67 -9.60
C SER A 59 -20.18 -11.93 -10.16
N LYS A 60 -19.66 -11.87 -11.40
CA LYS A 60 -18.92 -12.99 -11.98
C LYS A 60 -17.60 -13.24 -11.24
N ALA A 61 -16.87 -12.18 -10.92
CA ALA A 61 -15.61 -12.27 -10.19
C ALA A 61 -15.79 -12.91 -8.80
N VAL A 62 -16.86 -12.55 -8.10
CA VAL A 62 -17.25 -13.15 -6.81
C VAL A 62 -17.71 -14.60 -6.98
N SER A 63 -18.53 -14.91 -7.99
CA SER A 63 -19.04 -16.28 -8.20
C SER A 63 -17.94 -17.31 -8.49
N LYS A 64 -16.81 -16.85 -9.02
CA LYS A 64 -15.61 -17.64 -9.32
C LYS A 64 -14.48 -17.41 -8.32
N ALA A 65 -14.75 -16.66 -7.26
CA ALA A 65 -13.75 -16.37 -6.26
C ALA A 65 -13.32 -17.67 -5.57
N THR A 66 -12.03 -17.76 -5.28
CA THR A 66 -11.45 -18.88 -4.56
C THR A 66 -11.06 -18.44 -3.17
N ARG A 67 -11.10 -19.37 -2.21
CA ARG A 67 -10.52 -19.14 -0.90
C ARG A 67 -9.01 -19.28 -1.03
N ASP A 68 -8.30 -18.20 -0.76
CA ASP A 68 -6.85 -18.16 -0.66
C ASP A 68 -6.58 -17.89 0.81
N LEU A 69 -6.39 -18.96 1.59
CA LEU A 69 -6.20 -18.91 3.05
C LEU A 69 -7.34 -18.27 3.84
N ASP A 70 -7.03 -17.13 4.47
CA ASP A 70 -7.83 -16.26 5.29
C ASP A 70 -8.47 -15.14 4.47
N PHE A 71 -8.25 -15.11 3.14
CA PHE A 71 -8.88 -14.14 2.27
C PHE A 71 -9.59 -14.79 1.07
N THR A 72 -10.52 -14.04 0.49
CA THR A 72 -11.25 -14.44 -0.71
C THR A 72 -10.61 -13.75 -1.91
N ARG A 73 -10.04 -14.53 -2.82
CA ARG A 73 -9.44 -14.01 -4.05
C ARG A 73 -10.49 -13.97 -5.14
N LEU A 74 -10.81 -12.77 -5.62
CA LEU A 74 -11.70 -12.60 -6.78
C LEU A 74 -11.04 -13.17 -8.04
N ASP A 75 -11.85 -13.71 -8.94
CA ASP A 75 -11.36 -14.15 -10.26
C ASP A 75 -10.81 -12.96 -11.05
N ALA A 76 -9.53 -13.03 -11.38
CA ALA A 76 -8.78 -11.94 -11.98
C ALA A 76 -9.30 -11.55 -13.37
N ASP A 77 -9.62 -12.54 -14.22
CA ASP A 77 -10.07 -12.31 -15.59
C ASP A 77 -11.43 -11.61 -15.66
N HIS A 78 -12.31 -11.87 -14.70
CA HIS A 78 -13.62 -11.22 -14.61
C HIS A 78 -13.52 -9.87 -13.90
N PHE A 79 -12.68 -9.75 -12.87
CA PHE A 79 -12.47 -8.48 -12.18
C PHE A 79 -11.79 -7.45 -13.09
N ALA A 80 -10.82 -7.86 -13.92
CA ALA A 80 -10.15 -6.99 -14.88
C ALA A 80 -11.09 -6.40 -15.96
N LYS A 81 -12.29 -6.98 -16.13
CA LYS A 81 -13.33 -6.47 -17.04
C LYS A 81 -14.26 -5.47 -16.36
N CYS A 82 -14.14 -5.28 -15.05
CA CYS A 82 -14.93 -4.30 -14.32
C CYS A 82 -14.53 -2.88 -14.77
N PRO A 83 -15.49 -2.02 -15.15
CA PRO A 83 -15.19 -0.62 -15.42
C PRO A 83 -14.50 0.06 -14.23
N ASP A 84 -13.43 0.81 -14.51
CA ASP A 84 -12.77 1.67 -13.54
C ASP A 84 -13.55 2.98 -13.40
N ILE A 85 -14.49 3.02 -12.45
CA ILE A 85 -15.36 4.15 -12.18
C ILE A 85 -15.66 4.25 -10.68
N SER A 86 -15.63 5.46 -10.12
CA SER A 86 -15.98 5.67 -8.72
C SER A 86 -17.49 5.53 -8.50
N ILE A 87 -17.88 5.18 -7.27
CA ILE A 87 -19.30 5.15 -6.88
C ILE A 87 -19.98 6.51 -7.02
N ASP A 88 -19.21 7.59 -6.86
CA ASP A 88 -19.66 8.96 -6.99
C ASP A 88 -20.22 9.24 -8.39
N TYR A 89 -19.45 8.90 -9.43
CA TYR A 89 -19.87 9.01 -10.83
C TYR A 89 -20.84 7.90 -11.26
N ALA A 90 -20.63 6.67 -10.79
CA ALA A 90 -21.41 5.51 -11.21
C ALA A 90 -22.87 5.62 -10.73
N ILE A 91 -23.07 6.07 -9.49
CA ILE A 91 -24.37 6.07 -8.80
C ILE A 91 -24.72 7.45 -8.24
N MET A 92 -23.86 8.06 -7.43
CA MET A 92 -24.28 9.17 -6.57
C MET A 92 -24.71 10.43 -7.35
N GLU A 93 -24.07 10.72 -8.49
CA GLU A 93 -24.49 11.81 -9.39
C GLU A 93 -25.85 11.58 -10.06
N LYS A 94 -26.32 10.33 -10.13
CA LYS A 94 -27.52 9.94 -10.89
C LYS A 94 -28.70 9.57 -10.00
N THR A 95 -28.44 9.04 -8.81
CA THR A 95 -29.47 8.52 -7.92
C THR A 95 -30.40 9.61 -7.41
N SER A 96 -31.70 9.33 -7.38
CA SER A 96 -32.72 10.20 -6.77
C SER A 96 -32.98 9.87 -5.28
N LYS A 97 -32.31 8.85 -4.75
CA LYS A 97 -32.54 8.26 -3.42
C LYS A 97 -31.51 8.67 -2.37
N ALA A 98 -30.53 9.50 -2.72
CA ALA A 98 -29.48 9.91 -1.81
C ALA A 98 -30.00 10.77 -0.64
N ALA A 99 -29.43 10.51 0.54
CA ALA A 99 -29.57 11.31 1.73
C ALA A 99 -28.19 11.59 2.33
N VAL A 100 -28.03 12.75 2.96
CA VAL A 100 -26.79 13.18 3.62
C VAL A 100 -27.05 13.38 5.11
N VAL A 101 -26.11 12.94 5.94
CA VAL A 101 -26.07 13.24 7.38
C VAL A 101 -24.89 14.18 7.61
N PRO A 102 -25.11 15.48 7.85
CA PRO A 102 -24.04 16.42 8.17
C PRO A 102 -23.29 15.97 9.42
N SER A 103 -21.96 16.00 9.35
CA SER A 103 -21.12 15.59 10.47
C SER A 103 -20.29 16.77 11.03
N PRO A 104 -20.24 16.96 12.36
CA PRO A 104 -19.48 18.04 12.99
C PRO A 104 -18.00 17.71 13.24
N PHE A 105 -17.54 16.48 12.97
CA PHE A 105 -16.15 16.11 13.25
C PHE A 105 -15.18 16.70 12.22
N ARG A 106 -13.94 16.93 12.66
CA ARG A 106 -12.84 17.29 11.75
C ARG A 106 -12.50 16.08 10.88
N TRP A 107 -12.44 16.30 9.58
CA TRP A 107 -12.19 15.27 8.58
C TRP A 107 -11.16 15.75 7.57
N SER A 108 -10.33 14.82 7.11
CA SER A 108 -9.45 14.98 5.96
C SER A 108 -9.31 13.62 5.30
N ASP A 109 -9.31 13.61 3.97
CA ASP A 109 -9.03 12.44 3.13
C ASP A 109 -7.55 12.04 3.13
N MET A 110 -6.67 12.86 3.72
CA MET A 110 -5.21 12.69 3.70
C MET A 110 -4.66 12.44 2.28
N GLY A 111 -5.26 13.08 1.27
CA GLY A 111 -4.94 12.85 -0.14
C GLY A 111 -3.63 13.49 -0.63
N SER A 112 -2.95 14.31 0.19
CA SER A 112 -1.73 15.01 -0.18
C SER A 112 -0.76 15.25 0.97
N TRP A 113 0.49 15.60 0.61
CA TRP A 113 1.49 16.00 1.60
C TRP A 113 1.13 17.30 2.34
N ASP A 114 0.41 18.22 1.71
CA ASP A 114 -0.15 19.39 2.39
C ASP A 114 -1.13 19.00 3.52
N ALA A 115 -1.98 17.99 3.29
CA ALA A 115 -2.87 17.48 4.34
C ALA A 115 -2.08 16.87 5.51
N VAL A 116 -1.01 16.14 5.22
CA VAL A 116 -0.09 15.60 6.24
C VAL A 116 0.55 16.72 7.05
N TRP A 117 1.09 17.75 6.39
CA TRP A 117 1.66 18.92 7.06
C TRP A 117 0.64 19.66 7.95
N LYS A 118 -0.58 19.89 7.47
CA LYS A 118 -1.65 20.55 8.24
C LYS A 118 -2.01 19.79 9.52
N SER A 119 -1.92 18.46 9.48
CA SER A 119 -2.20 17.57 10.61
C SER A 119 -1.03 17.43 11.60
N GLY A 120 0.20 17.71 11.14
CA GLY A 120 1.41 17.53 11.91
C GLY A 120 1.61 18.58 13.01
N LYS A 121 2.37 18.19 14.04
CA LYS A 121 2.86 19.12 15.06
C LYS A 121 3.94 20.00 14.45
N ARG A 122 3.70 21.31 14.44
CA ARG A 122 4.62 22.31 13.87
C ARG A 122 5.61 22.83 14.91
N ASP A 123 6.82 23.14 14.47
CA ASP A 123 7.80 23.92 15.22
C ASP A 123 7.50 25.44 15.14
N ASP A 124 8.34 26.26 15.76
CA ASP A 124 8.20 27.73 15.79
C ASP A 124 8.30 28.38 14.39
N ASN A 125 8.89 27.68 13.42
CA ASN A 125 9.03 28.12 12.03
C ASN A 125 7.94 27.54 11.12
N GLY A 126 6.96 26.82 11.68
CA GLY A 126 5.86 26.21 10.94
C GLY A 126 6.21 24.90 10.25
N ASN A 127 7.38 24.31 10.51
CA ASN A 127 7.79 23.04 9.90
C ASN A 127 7.19 21.85 10.62
N VAL A 128 6.87 20.81 9.87
CA VAL A 128 6.60 19.46 10.40
C VAL A 128 7.78 18.60 10.00
N ALA A 129 8.57 18.16 10.97
CA ALA A 129 9.82 17.45 10.73
C ALA A 129 9.89 16.14 11.53
N ALA A 130 10.34 15.06 10.90
CA ALA A 130 10.61 13.78 11.57
C ALA A 130 11.90 13.87 12.43
N ALA A 131 12.07 12.94 13.37
CA ALA A 131 13.22 12.96 14.29
C ALA A 131 14.59 12.88 13.58
N ASN A 132 14.69 12.12 12.49
CA ASN A 132 15.91 11.95 11.71
C ASN A 132 16.07 13.04 10.65
N THR A 133 15.90 14.30 11.05
CA THR A 133 16.01 15.45 10.15
C THR A 133 16.77 16.60 10.79
N THR A 134 17.45 17.40 9.96
CA THR A 134 18.06 18.66 10.34
C THR A 134 17.47 19.74 9.44
N VAL A 135 16.85 20.74 10.06
CA VAL A 135 16.15 21.81 9.34
C VAL A 135 16.77 23.14 9.76
N VAL A 136 17.33 23.89 8.79
CA VAL A 136 18.04 25.14 9.04
C VAL A 136 17.46 26.23 8.14
N ASN A 137 17.10 27.39 8.68
CA ASN A 137 16.56 28.52 7.90
C ASN A 137 15.44 28.09 6.93
N THR A 138 14.52 27.23 7.39
CA THR A 138 13.45 26.65 6.58
C THR A 138 12.13 26.89 7.28
N ARG A 139 11.06 27.22 6.54
CA ARG A 139 9.74 27.53 7.11
C ARG A 139 8.62 26.80 6.40
N ASN A 140 7.51 26.60 7.12
CA ASN A 140 6.26 26.04 6.59
C ASN A 140 6.42 24.76 5.75
N SER A 141 7.41 23.94 6.07
CA SER A 141 7.80 22.79 5.23
C SER A 141 7.49 21.46 5.91
N LEU A 142 7.27 20.42 5.10
CA LEU A 142 7.15 19.04 5.54
C LEU A 142 8.45 18.30 5.24
N VAL A 143 9.12 17.79 6.27
CA VAL A 143 10.37 17.04 6.13
C VAL A 143 10.21 15.68 6.81
N MET A 144 10.09 14.62 6.02
CA MET A 144 9.85 13.27 6.53
C MET A 144 10.82 12.27 5.91
N THR A 145 11.28 11.32 6.72
CA THR A 145 12.14 10.25 6.24
C THR A 145 11.80 8.93 6.91
N HIS A 146 11.82 7.85 6.12
CA HIS A 146 11.80 6.46 6.55
C HIS A 146 13.11 5.75 6.19
N GLY A 147 14.24 6.40 6.47
CA GLY A 147 15.55 5.79 6.26
C GLY A 147 16.69 6.75 6.53
N VAL A 148 17.21 7.35 5.46
CA VAL A 148 18.37 8.25 5.51
C VAL A 148 18.07 9.52 6.30
N HIS A 149 19.10 10.10 6.91
CA HIS A 149 18.98 11.42 7.54
C HIS A 149 18.74 12.49 6.47
N LEU A 150 17.76 13.38 6.69
CA LEU A 150 17.51 14.51 5.78
C LEU A 150 18.02 15.82 6.36
N ALA A 151 18.80 16.57 5.58
CA ALA A 151 19.18 17.93 5.90
C ALA A 151 18.54 18.89 4.89
N VAL A 152 17.72 19.83 5.39
CA VAL A 152 17.02 20.83 4.57
C VAL A 152 17.43 22.21 5.04
N GLN A 153 17.92 23.05 4.11
CA GLN A 153 18.42 24.37 4.43
C GLN A 153 17.90 25.43 3.45
N GLY A 154 17.39 26.55 3.98
CA GLY A 154 17.06 27.73 3.18
C GLY A 154 15.82 27.57 2.30
N MET A 155 14.88 26.69 2.67
CA MET A 155 13.69 26.40 1.86
C MET A 155 12.41 26.80 2.59
N ASP A 156 11.44 27.34 1.86
CA ASP A 156 10.13 27.68 2.40
C ASP A 156 9.04 26.94 1.61
N ASP A 157 7.98 26.49 2.29
CA ASP A 157 6.78 25.90 1.69
C ASP A 157 7.04 24.64 0.83
N VAL A 158 7.95 23.75 1.25
CA VAL A 158 8.29 22.51 0.52
C VAL A 158 7.96 21.23 1.27
N ALA A 159 7.65 20.18 0.53
CA ALA A 159 7.63 18.80 0.99
C ALA A 159 8.93 18.12 0.55
N VAL A 160 9.68 17.58 1.50
CA VAL A 160 10.87 16.77 1.31
C VAL A 160 10.63 15.43 2.00
N ILE A 161 10.34 14.41 1.21
CA ILE A 161 9.94 13.08 1.69
C ILE A 161 10.93 12.05 1.18
N ALA A 162 11.62 11.36 2.06
CA ALA A 162 12.48 10.22 1.71
C ALA A 162 11.85 8.91 2.18
N SER A 163 11.53 8.04 1.24
CA SER A 163 11.25 6.61 1.49
C SER A 163 12.53 5.79 1.35
N GLU A 164 12.41 4.48 1.50
CA GLU A 164 13.50 3.52 1.36
C GLU A 164 14.07 3.46 -0.08
N ASP A 165 13.29 3.87 -1.08
CA ASP A 165 13.60 3.69 -2.51
C ASP A 165 13.55 4.98 -3.35
N ALA A 166 12.95 6.06 -2.86
CA ALA A 166 12.82 7.31 -3.59
C ALA A 166 12.80 8.53 -2.66
N VAL A 167 13.13 9.70 -3.22
CA VAL A 167 13.00 10.98 -2.56
C VAL A 167 12.09 11.87 -3.39
N TYR A 168 11.02 12.37 -2.78
CA TYR A 168 10.14 13.39 -3.34
C TYR A 168 10.50 14.75 -2.79
N VAL A 169 10.68 15.72 -3.68
CA VAL A 169 10.85 17.14 -3.34
C VAL A 169 9.90 17.95 -4.20
N GLY A 170 9.08 18.79 -3.57
CA GLY A 170 8.17 19.65 -4.31
C GLY A 170 7.52 20.71 -3.42
N PRO A 171 6.92 21.75 -4.00
CA PRO A 171 6.19 22.75 -3.24
C PRO A 171 4.93 22.14 -2.60
N LEU A 172 4.66 22.49 -1.34
CA LEU A 172 3.53 21.94 -0.57
C LEU A 172 2.20 22.15 -1.28
N LYS A 173 2.00 23.35 -1.84
CA LYS A 173 0.78 23.76 -2.54
C LYS A 173 0.43 22.86 -3.74
N ASP A 174 1.42 22.25 -4.38
CA ASP A 174 1.22 21.41 -5.56
C ASP A 174 1.27 19.90 -5.22
N SER A 175 1.33 19.55 -3.93
CA SER A 175 1.46 18.15 -3.49
C SER A 175 0.29 17.24 -3.88
N GLN A 176 -0.88 17.82 -4.18
CA GLN A 176 -2.03 17.10 -4.76
C GLN A 176 -1.71 16.53 -6.16
N ASN A 177 -0.75 17.12 -6.89
CA ASN A 177 -0.35 16.68 -8.23
C ASN A 177 0.65 15.51 -8.23
N VAL A 178 1.03 14.98 -7.06
CA VAL A 178 1.98 13.86 -6.96
C VAL A 178 1.56 12.65 -7.81
N GLY A 179 0.24 12.43 -7.99
CA GLY A 179 -0.27 11.37 -8.86
C GLY A 179 0.16 11.49 -10.33
N GLN A 180 0.41 12.71 -10.84
CA GLN A 180 0.95 12.91 -12.19
C GLN A 180 2.41 12.46 -12.28
N LEU A 181 3.20 12.73 -11.24
CA LEU A 181 4.59 12.27 -11.14
C LEU A 181 4.64 10.74 -11.08
N VAL A 182 3.75 10.11 -10.31
CA VAL A 182 3.63 8.64 -10.26
C VAL A 182 3.33 8.05 -11.64
N LYS A 183 2.38 8.64 -12.40
CA LYS A 183 2.09 8.22 -13.79
C LYS A 183 3.30 8.36 -14.71
N MET A 184 4.06 9.45 -14.57
CA MET A 184 5.28 9.66 -15.34
C MET A 184 6.34 8.60 -15.01
N LEU A 185 6.56 8.30 -13.72
CA LEU A 185 7.50 7.25 -13.30
C LEU A 185 7.09 5.87 -13.83
N ALA A 186 5.80 5.54 -13.80
CA ALA A 186 5.25 4.29 -14.33
C ALA A 186 5.43 4.14 -15.84
N SER A 187 5.52 5.25 -16.59
CA SER A 187 5.62 5.21 -18.06
C SER A 187 7.00 4.82 -18.61
N SER A 188 8.04 4.79 -17.77
CA SER A 188 9.41 4.47 -18.15
C SER A 188 9.90 3.22 -17.44
N SER A 189 10.43 2.25 -18.19
CA SER A 189 10.99 1.00 -17.63
C SER A 189 12.10 1.23 -16.62
N ALA A 190 12.85 2.34 -16.73
CA ALA A 190 13.90 2.70 -15.79
C ALA A 190 13.35 3.10 -14.40
N THR A 191 12.13 3.61 -14.33
CA THR A 191 11.53 4.18 -13.11
C THR A 191 10.24 3.51 -12.67
N ALA A 192 9.63 2.65 -13.50
CA ALA A 192 8.33 2.03 -13.23
C ALA A 192 8.29 1.28 -11.90
N LYS A 193 9.41 0.66 -11.52
CA LYS A 193 9.56 -0.03 -10.23
C LYS A 193 9.17 0.82 -9.02
N PHE A 194 9.41 2.14 -9.05
CA PHE A 194 9.07 3.05 -7.95
C PHE A 194 7.57 3.35 -7.83
N ALA A 195 6.79 3.11 -8.90
CA ALA A 195 5.34 3.28 -8.90
C ALA A 195 4.60 1.95 -8.68
N GLU A 196 5.22 0.82 -8.99
CA GLU A 196 4.58 -0.49 -9.03
C GLU A 196 4.94 -1.38 -7.83
N THR A 197 6.18 -1.30 -7.34
CA THR A 197 6.71 -2.24 -6.35
C THR A 197 7.13 -1.51 -5.10
N HIS A 198 6.36 -1.69 -4.03
CA HIS A 198 6.76 -1.20 -2.72
C HIS A 198 7.92 -2.07 -2.17
N PRO A 199 8.98 -1.49 -1.56
CA PRO A 199 10.12 -2.25 -1.04
C PRO A 199 9.73 -3.31 0.00
N THR A 200 8.70 -3.01 0.80
CA THR A 200 8.14 -3.95 1.79
C THR A 200 6.87 -4.61 1.28
N SER A 201 6.85 -5.94 1.30
CA SER A 201 5.72 -6.77 0.91
C SER A 201 5.23 -7.60 2.10
N TYR A 202 3.95 -7.43 2.46
CA TYR A 202 3.33 -8.19 3.55
C TYR A 202 2.74 -9.50 3.05
N ARG A 203 2.83 -10.54 3.89
CA ARG A 203 2.35 -11.89 3.62
C ARG A 203 1.64 -12.44 4.87
N PRO A 204 0.79 -13.47 4.74
CA PRO A 204 0.08 -14.06 5.89
C PRO A 204 0.98 -14.59 7.01
N TRP A 205 2.28 -14.83 6.72
CA TRP A 205 3.27 -15.24 7.70
C TRP A 205 4.10 -14.07 8.29
N GLY A 206 3.97 -12.86 7.76
CA GLY A 206 4.80 -11.70 8.12
C GLY A 206 5.08 -10.84 6.88
N GLY A 207 6.31 -10.85 6.39
CA GLY A 207 6.66 -10.17 5.15
C GLY A 207 8.16 -10.08 4.92
N TYR A 208 8.53 -9.34 3.89
CA TYR A 208 9.93 -9.02 3.61
C TYR A 208 10.07 -7.59 3.10
N THR A 209 11.26 -7.02 3.30
CA THR A 209 11.68 -5.73 2.74
C THR A 209 12.90 -5.96 1.85
N SER A 210 12.83 -5.56 0.58
CA SER A 210 14.00 -5.51 -0.31
C SER A 210 14.91 -4.35 0.13
N ILE A 211 16.14 -4.66 0.54
CA ILE A 211 17.11 -3.66 1.01
C ILE A 211 17.98 -3.19 -0.16
N LEU A 212 18.53 -4.14 -0.93
CA LEU A 212 19.47 -3.85 -1.99
C LEU A 212 19.37 -4.88 -3.11
N ASN A 213 19.40 -4.41 -4.35
CA ASN A 213 19.43 -5.25 -5.54
C ASN A 213 20.64 -4.88 -6.37
N GLY A 214 21.47 -5.87 -6.69
CA GLY A 214 22.56 -5.76 -7.65
C GLY A 214 22.33 -6.70 -8.83
N ASP A 215 23.24 -6.67 -9.78
CA ASP A 215 23.17 -7.50 -11.00
C ASP A 215 23.17 -9.01 -10.68
N ARG A 216 23.91 -9.42 -9.64
CA ARG A 216 24.16 -10.82 -9.28
C ARG A 216 23.69 -11.20 -7.88
N PHE A 217 23.07 -10.27 -7.17
CA PHE A 217 22.65 -10.49 -5.79
C PHE A 217 21.42 -9.66 -5.40
N GLN A 218 20.69 -10.14 -4.39
CA GLN A 218 19.59 -9.43 -3.76
C GLN A 218 19.67 -9.61 -2.25
N VAL A 219 19.44 -8.53 -1.50
CA VAL A 219 19.41 -8.53 -0.04
C VAL A 219 18.01 -8.20 0.45
N LYS A 220 17.43 -9.08 1.26
CA LYS A 220 16.12 -8.88 1.87
C LYS A 220 16.21 -8.95 3.39
N ARG A 221 15.42 -8.13 4.07
CA ARG A 221 15.03 -8.37 5.45
C ARG A 221 13.74 -9.17 5.45
N ILE A 222 13.76 -10.40 5.93
CA ILE A 222 12.56 -11.22 6.10
C ILE A 222 12.13 -11.15 7.56
N PHE A 223 10.84 -10.93 7.81
CA PHE A 223 10.27 -10.95 9.15
C PHE A 223 9.08 -11.90 9.21
N VAL A 224 9.10 -12.80 10.19
CA VAL A 224 8.09 -13.86 10.34
C VAL A 224 7.42 -13.72 11.70
N THR A 225 6.11 -13.63 11.69
CA THR A 225 5.30 -13.53 12.92
C THR A 225 5.33 -14.84 13.73
N PRO A 226 5.14 -14.79 15.06
CA PRO A 226 5.19 -15.97 15.91
C PRO A 226 4.28 -17.12 15.44
N GLY A 227 4.82 -18.33 15.37
CA GLY A 227 4.08 -19.54 14.98
C GLY A 227 3.79 -19.67 13.48
N LYS A 228 4.28 -18.75 12.64
CA LYS A 228 4.14 -18.82 11.18
C LYS A 228 5.40 -19.38 10.52
N LYS A 229 5.24 -19.81 9.27
CA LYS A 229 6.30 -20.39 8.43
C LYS A 229 6.10 -19.99 6.97
N LEU A 230 7.15 -20.06 6.19
CA LEU A 230 7.09 -19.90 4.74
C LEU A 230 6.71 -21.24 4.10
N SER A 231 6.37 -21.20 2.81
CA SER A 231 6.16 -22.41 2.00
C SER A 231 7.46 -23.22 1.95
N LEU A 232 7.34 -24.54 1.83
CA LEU A 232 8.48 -25.38 1.47
C LEU A 232 8.78 -25.17 -0.01
N GLN A 233 9.96 -24.68 -0.34
CA GLN A 233 10.27 -24.21 -1.68
C GLN A 233 11.69 -24.55 -2.12
N LYS A 234 11.98 -24.35 -3.41
CA LYS A 234 13.33 -24.36 -3.99
C LYS A 234 13.42 -23.36 -5.13
N HIS A 235 14.64 -23.06 -5.57
CA HIS A 235 14.93 -22.28 -6.77
C HIS A 235 16.08 -22.92 -7.53
N HIS A 236 16.09 -22.75 -8.85
CA HIS A 236 17.07 -23.39 -9.73
C HIS A 236 18.26 -22.49 -10.05
N HIS A 237 18.16 -21.17 -9.89
CA HIS A 237 19.16 -20.24 -10.44
C HIS A 237 19.91 -19.42 -9.39
N ARG A 238 19.63 -19.65 -8.10
CA ARG A 238 20.26 -18.93 -6.99
C ARG A 238 20.52 -19.82 -5.78
N SER A 239 21.57 -19.47 -5.04
CA SER A 239 21.80 -19.88 -3.66
C SER A 239 21.44 -18.74 -2.72
N GLU A 240 21.28 -19.07 -1.43
CA GLU A 240 20.91 -18.08 -0.42
C GLU A 240 21.77 -18.25 0.83
N HIS A 241 22.01 -17.13 1.52
CA HIS A 241 22.60 -17.10 2.85
C HIS A 241 21.66 -16.35 3.77
N TRP A 242 21.22 -17.01 4.83
CA TRP A 242 20.36 -16.41 5.84
C TRP A 242 21.12 -16.20 7.14
N ILE A 243 20.98 -15.01 7.74
CA ILE A 243 21.53 -14.66 9.04
C ILE A 243 20.40 -14.19 9.94
N VAL A 244 20.20 -14.84 11.08
CA VAL A 244 19.17 -14.45 12.05
C VAL A 244 19.63 -13.19 12.78
N VAL A 245 18.84 -12.12 12.68
CA VAL A 245 19.12 -10.84 13.37
C VAL A 245 18.40 -10.78 14.71
N LYS A 246 17.20 -11.38 14.80
CA LYS A 246 16.36 -11.31 15.99
C LYS A 246 15.51 -12.56 16.16
N GLY A 247 15.43 -13.09 17.38
CA GLY A 247 14.59 -14.25 17.70
C GLY A 247 15.23 -15.59 17.35
N THR A 248 14.40 -16.57 16.98
CA THR A 248 14.86 -17.94 16.71
C THR A 248 14.16 -18.49 15.47
N ALA A 249 14.94 -18.99 14.52
CA ALA A 249 14.46 -19.61 13.30
C ALA A 249 14.54 -21.14 13.41
N GLU A 250 13.52 -21.84 12.93
CA GLU A 250 13.65 -23.23 12.52
C GLU A 250 13.83 -23.24 11.00
N VAL A 251 14.96 -23.76 10.51
CA VAL A 251 15.27 -23.80 9.08
C VAL A 251 15.38 -25.25 8.63
N THR A 252 14.63 -25.59 7.58
CA THR A 252 14.77 -26.84 6.84
C THR A 252 15.68 -26.59 5.63
N VAL A 253 16.69 -27.45 5.41
CA VAL A 253 17.52 -27.49 4.18
C VAL A 253 17.74 -28.95 3.82
N GLY A 254 17.22 -29.36 2.66
CA GLY A 254 17.12 -30.77 2.25
C GLY A 254 16.37 -31.58 3.31
N GLU A 255 17.02 -32.60 3.84
CA GLU A 255 16.48 -33.46 4.91
C GLU A 255 16.80 -32.93 6.33
N SER A 256 17.63 -31.89 6.44
CA SER A 256 18.07 -31.38 7.74
C SER A 256 17.14 -30.28 8.27
N VAL A 257 16.82 -30.34 9.56
CA VAL A 257 16.12 -29.27 10.28
C VAL A 257 17.04 -28.75 11.38
N LYS A 258 17.24 -27.44 11.43
CA LYS A 258 18.14 -26.78 12.38
C LYS A 258 17.44 -25.61 13.07
N MET A 259 17.73 -25.42 14.34
CA MET A 259 17.37 -24.22 15.08
C MET A 259 18.51 -23.21 15.00
N LEU A 260 18.23 -21.99 14.59
CA LEU A 260 19.18 -20.89 14.51
C LEU A 260 18.76 -19.76 15.46
N ARG A 261 19.71 -19.27 16.25
CA ARG A 261 19.58 -18.11 17.14
C ARG A 261 20.18 -16.87 16.49
N GLU A 262 20.01 -15.73 17.15
CA GLU A 262 20.62 -14.46 16.74
C GLU A 262 22.12 -14.62 16.46
N ASN A 263 22.56 -14.02 15.34
CA ASN A 263 23.91 -14.09 14.79
C ASN A 263 24.35 -15.47 14.25
N GLU A 264 23.50 -16.50 14.28
CA GLU A 264 23.73 -17.75 13.56
C GLU A 264 23.23 -17.65 12.11
N SER A 265 23.82 -18.47 11.23
CA SER A 265 23.54 -18.41 9.81
C SER A 265 23.46 -19.78 9.15
N VAL A 266 22.85 -19.82 7.97
CA VAL A 266 22.75 -21.02 7.15
C VAL A 266 22.93 -20.67 5.67
N TYR A 267 23.66 -21.52 4.97
CA TYR A 267 23.78 -21.51 3.53
C TYR A 267 22.79 -22.50 2.92
N ILE A 268 22.04 -22.05 1.92
CA ILE A 268 21.08 -22.83 1.15
C ILE A 268 21.66 -23.00 -0.25
N PRO A 269 22.11 -24.21 -0.61
CA PRO A 269 22.64 -24.48 -1.94
C PRO A 269 21.58 -24.31 -3.04
N LEU A 270 22.06 -24.07 -4.26
CA LEU A 270 21.21 -23.97 -5.43
C LEU A 270 20.49 -25.31 -5.69
N GLY A 271 19.18 -25.24 -5.98
CA GLY A 271 18.34 -26.42 -6.20
C GLY A 271 17.83 -27.12 -4.93
N GLU A 272 18.34 -26.76 -3.75
CA GLU A 272 17.96 -27.40 -2.49
C GLU A 272 16.59 -26.94 -2.01
N VAL A 273 15.85 -27.91 -1.46
CA VAL A 273 14.56 -27.65 -0.83
C VAL A 273 14.80 -27.02 0.54
N HIS A 274 14.11 -25.94 0.85
CA HIS A 274 14.28 -25.24 2.11
C HIS A 274 12.99 -24.58 2.59
N ARG A 275 12.96 -24.28 3.89
CA ARG A 275 11.82 -23.61 4.55
C ARG A 275 12.28 -22.86 5.80
N LEU A 276 11.69 -21.71 6.03
CA LEU A 276 11.84 -20.91 7.24
C LEU A 276 10.58 -20.99 8.11
N ALA A 277 10.74 -21.20 9.41
CA ALA A 277 9.66 -21.09 10.39
C ALA A 277 10.09 -20.27 11.61
N ASN A 278 9.13 -19.56 12.21
CA ASN A 278 9.29 -18.92 13.51
C ASN A 278 8.55 -19.74 14.59
N PRO A 279 9.23 -20.67 15.28
CA PRO A 279 8.63 -21.42 16.39
C PRO A 279 8.51 -20.59 17.68
N GLY A 280 9.10 -19.39 17.70
CA GLY A 280 9.17 -18.53 18.87
C GLY A 280 7.87 -17.81 19.19
N LYS A 281 7.95 -16.93 20.19
CA LYS A 281 6.85 -16.07 20.67
C LYS A 281 7.04 -14.59 20.34
N ILE A 282 8.17 -14.23 19.73
CA ILE A 282 8.50 -12.87 19.27
C ILE A 282 8.69 -12.85 17.75
N LEU A 283 8.67 -11.67 17.14
CA LEU A 283 8.97 -11.50 15.73
C LEU A 283 10.38 -12.04 15.41
N LEU A 284 10.47 -12.95 14.46
CA LEU A 284 11.72 -13.42 13.88
C LEU A 284 12.12 -12.46 12.77
N GLU A 285 13.36 -11.99 12.77
CA GLU A 285 13.92 -11.18 11.68
C GLU A 285 15.25 -11.80 11.20
N LEU A 286 15.42 -11.88 9.88
CA LEU A 286 16.66 -12.33 9.26
C LEU A 286 17.03 -11.48 8.04
N ILE A 287 18.33 -11.47 7.73
CA ILE A 287 18.84 -10.98 6.46
C ILE A 287 19.07 -12.18 5.55
N GLU A 288 18.45 -12.12 4.37
CA GLU A 288 18.68 -13.04 3.27
C GLU A 288 19.55 -12.36 2.22
N VAL A 289 20.63 -13.02 1.83
CA VAL A 289 21.44 -12.65 0.67
C VAL A 289 21.27 -13.74 -0.38
N GLN A 290 20.59 -13.41 -1.47
CA GLN A 290 20.47 -14.27 -2.63
C GLN A 290 21.61 -13.99 -3.61
N THR A 291 22.22 -15.02 -4.18
CA THR A 291 23.29 -14.88 -5.19
C THR A 291 23.02 -15.83 -6.35
N GLY A 292 23.01 -15.31 -7.59
CA GLY A 292 22.64 -16.12 -8.75
C GLY A 292 22.72 -15.38 -10.08
N SER A 293 22.45 -16.11 -11.16
CA SER A 293 22.28 -15.53 -12.50
C SER A 293 20.87 -15.01 -12.75
N TYR A 294 19.90 -15.43 -11.93
CA TYR A 294 18.50 -15.02 -12.02
C TYR A 294 17.89 -15.00 -10.62
N LEU A 295 17.17 -13.93 -10.28
CA LEU A 295 16.65 -13.65 -8.93
C LEU A 295 15.14 -13.36 -8.90
N GLY A 296 14.44 -13.59 -10.01
CA GLY A 296 12.99 -13.41 -10.10
C GLY A 296 12.23 -14.29 -9.11
N GLU A 297 11.05 -13.84 -8.67
CA GLU A 297 10.19 -14.64 -7.79
C GLU A 297 9.48 -15.81 -8.53
N ASP A 298 9.47 -15.79 -9.86
CA ASP A 298 8.97 -16.84 -10.75
C ASP A 298 9.89 -18.07 -10.83
N ASP A 299 11.15 -17.99 -10.38
CA ASP A 299 12.01 -19.16 -10.20
C ASP A 299 11.66 -19.99 -8.94
N ILE A 300 10.74 -19.49 -8.10
CA ILE A 300 10.36 -20.14 -6.85
C ILE A 300 9.37 -21.26 -7.13
N ILE A 301 9.81 -22.50 -6.92
CA ILE A 301 8.95 -23.69 -6.98
C ILE A 301 8.48 -24.04 -5.58
N ARG A 302 7.17 -24.00 -5.35
CA ARG A 302 6.54 -24.35 -4.06
C ARG A 302 6.14 -25.83 -4.07
N ILE A 303 6.61 -26.57 -3.08
CA ILE A 303 6.35 -28.02 -2.94
C ILE A 303 5.22 -28.25 -1.95
N VAL A 304 5.28 -27.59 -0.79
CA VAL A 304 4.20 -27.57 0.18
C VAL A 304 3.88 -26.13 0.46
N ASP A 305 2.76 -25.68 -0.10
CA ASP A 305 2.22 -24.37 0.17
C ASP A 305 0.98 -24.48 1.04
N GLU A 306 1.06 -23.96 2.27
CA GLU A 306 -0.14 -23.74 3.07
C GLU A 306 -0.94 -22.55 2.52
N PHE A 307 -0.35 -21.75 1.62
CA PHE A 307 -0.82 -20.43 1.19
C PHE A 307 -1.51 -20.36 -0.18
N GLY A 308 -2.05 -21.47 -0.68
CA GLY A 308 -2.95 -21.49 -1.85
C GLY A 308 -2.35 -21.05 -3.18
N ARG A 309 -1.03 -20.87 -3.27
CA ARG A 309 -0.32 -20.47 -4.49
C ARG A 309 0.28 -21.71 -5.14
N THR A 310 -0.19 -22.02 -6.35
CA THR A 310 0.42 -23.01 -7.23
C THR A 310 1.70 -22.49 -7.85
#